data_AF-A0A355T4B0-F1
#
_entry.id   AF-A0A355T4B0-F1
#
_cell.length_a   1.000
_cell.length_b   1.000
_cell.length_c   1.000
_cell.angle_alpha   90.00
_cell.angle_beta   90.00
_cell.angle_gamma   90.00
#
_symmetry.space_group_name_H-M   'P 1'
#
loop_
_entity.id
_entity.type
_entity.pdbx_description
1 polymer ?
#
loop_
_entity_poly.entity_id
_entity_poly.type
_entity_poly.pdbx_seq_one_letter_code
_entity_poly.pdbx_strand_id
1 'polypeptide(L)'
;MMLPLACAFSLVSATLWVPAVHAAEPTFGSFQLAANDVISSIVVEGNQRIEAETVRSYMIFKQGDVYDDAKVDQSLKALFGTGLFADVTIRREGNRLIVAIAENPVINRVAFEGNSAVNDEALETEVQLKPRTIYTRAKVQGDVQRIVDVMRRSGRFSATVEPKVIQLPQNRV
;
A
#
# COMPACT_ATOMS: atom_id res chain seq x y z
N MET A 1 -97.05 58.09 40.97
CA MET A 1 -96.88 57.13 39.85
C MET A 1 -95.41 57.14 39.48
N MET A 2 -94.59 56.25 40.05
CA MET A 2 -94.21 54.92 39.54
C MET A 2 -93.13 54.96 38.44
N LEU A 3 -92.04 54.19 38.70
CA LEU A 3 -91.00 53.63 37.81
C LEU A 3 -89.61 54.35 37.68
N PRO A 4 -88.49 53.63 37.37
CA PRO A 4 -87.60 53.06 38.38
C PRO A 4 -86.06 53.20 38.12
N LEU A 5 -85.31 52.62 39.05
CA LEU A 5 -83.91 52.16 39.08
C LEU A 5 -83.31 51.67 37.73
N ALA A 6 -82.06 52.04 37.42
CA ALA A 6 -81.12 51.20 36.66
C ALA A 6 -79.66 51.61 36.89
N CYS A 7 -78.92 50.74 37.60
CA CYS A 7 -77.46 50.77 37.70
C CYS A 7 -76.82 50.38 36.36
N ALA A 8 -75.91 51.21 35.85
CA ALA A 8 -75.05 50.84 34.73
C ALA A 8 -73.62 50.57 35.25
N PHE A 9 -73.32 49.29 35.49
CA PHE A 9 -71.96 48.80 35.70
C PHE A 9 -71.24 48.81 34.35
N SER A 10 -70.19 49.63 34.21
CA SER A 10 -69.30 49.59 33.05
C SER A 10 -68.22 48.54 33.28
N LEU A 11 -68.31 47.42 32.56
CA LEU A 11 -67.26 46.39 32.48
C LEU A 11 -66.17 46.87 31.51
N VAL A 12 -64.97 47.11 32.03
CA VAL A 12 -63.77 47.34 31.22
C VAL A 12 -63.21 45.97 30.82
N SER A 13 -63.44 45.54 29.58
CA SER A 13 -62.80 44.36 29.00
C SER A 13 -61.36 44.70 28.61
N ALA A 14 -60.39 44.18 29.38
CA ALA A 14 -58.99 44.17 28.99
C ALA A 14 -58.73 43.01 28.02
N THR A 15 -58.53 43.33 26.74
CA THR A 15 -58.07 42.37 25.72
C THR A 15 -56.56 42.17 25.88
N LEU A 16 -56.16 41.03 26.46
CA LEU A 16 -54.76 40.62 26.51
C LEU A 16 -54.34 40.07 25.14
N TRP A 17 -53.46 40.80 24.47
CA TRP A 17 -52.76 40.38 23.25
C TRP A 17 -51.73 39.30 23.60
N VAL A 18 -51.89 38.08 23.09
CA VAL A 18 -50.90 37.00 23.24
C VAL A 18 -50.11 36.91 21.92
N PRO A 19 -48.79 37.18 21.91
CA PRO A 19 -47.99 37.00 20.70
C PRO A 19 -47.81 35.51 20.42
N ALA A 20 -48.10 35.09 19.19
CA ALA A 20 -47.86 33.74 18.71
C ALA A 20 -46.35 33.49 18.59
N VAL A 21 -45.77 32.77 19.56
CA VAL A 21 -44.40 32.26 19.48
C VAL A 21 -44.38 31.11 18.48
N HIS A 22 -43.90 31.37 17.26
CA HIS A 22 -43.53 30.32 16.32
C HIS A 22 -42.30 29.60 16.88
N ALA A 23 -42.49 28.39 17.39
CA ALA A 23 -41.37 27.51 17.71
C ALA A 23 -40.65 27.15 16.39
N ALA A 24 -39.43 27.66 16.21
CA ALA A 24 -38.55 27.21 15.15
C ALA A 24 -38.19 25.74 15.45
N GLU A 25 -38.65 24.83 14.60
CA GLU A 25 -38.27 23.43 14.70
C GLU A 25 -36.77 23.29 14.43
N PRO A 26 -36.01 22.51 15.24
CA PRO A 26 -34.63 22.24 14.95
C PRO A 26 -34.54 21.41 13.66
N THR A 27 -34.03 22.03 12.60
CA THR A 27 -33.61 21.31 11.40
C THR A 27 -32.42 20.42 11.75
N PHE A 28 -32.69 19.15 12.03
CA PHE A 28 -31.66 18.12 12.12
C PHE A 28 -31.10 17.91 10.71
N GLY A 29 -29.90 18.42 10.46
CA GLY A 29 -29.16 18.14 9.24
C GLY A 29 -28.99 16.64 9.07
N SER A 30 -29.40 16.11 7.92
CA SER A 30 -29.16 14.72 7.55
C SER A 30 -27.65 14.49 7.43
N PHE A 31 -27.07 13.72 8.36
CA PHE A 31 -25.72 13.19 8.21
C PHE A 31 -25.75 12.11 7.13
N GLN A 32 -25.27 12.44 5.94
CA GLN A 32 -25.05 11.48 4.88
C GLN A 32 -23.83 10.63 5.26
N LEU A 33 -24.04 9.44 5.86
CA LEU A 33 -22.98 8.46 6.05
C LEU A 33 -22.49 8.01 4.67
N ALA A 34 -21.27 8.40 4.31
CA ALA A 34 -20.60 7.91 3.11
C ALA A 34 -20.55 6.37 3.17
N ALA A 35 -21.27 5.72 2.26
CA ALA A 35 -21.40 4.28 2.22
C ALA A 35 -20.08 3.62 1.76
N ASN A 36 -19.58 2.73 2.62
CA ASN A 36 -18.60 1.66 2.39
C ASN A 36 -17.11 2.02 2.37
N ASP A 37 -16.57 2.25 3.57
CA ASP A 37 -15.11 2.25 3.81
C ASP A 37 -14.51 0.83 3.91
N VAL A 38 -15.34 -0.21 3.79
CA VAL A 38 -14.93 -1.61 3.76
C VAL A 38 -14.47 -1.99 2.36
N ILE A 39 -13.30 -2.62 2.27
CA ILE A 39 -12.78 -3.14 1.01
C ILE A 39 -13.48 -4.45 0.66
N SER A 40 -14.18 -4.45 -0.46
CA SER A 40 -14.96 -5.57 -0.96
C SER A 40 -14.13 -6.63 -1.66
N SER A 41 -12.97 -6.26 -2.24
CA SER A 41 -12.07 -7.19 -2.94
C SER A 41 -10.66 -6.62 -3.15
N ILE A 42 -9.70 -7.53 -3.33
CA ILE A 42 -8.30 -7.22 -3.66
C ILE A 42 -7.97 -7.88 -5.00
N VAL A 43 -7.70 -7.06 -6.01
CA VAL A 43 -7.33 -7.47 -7.36
C VAL A 43 -5.82 -7.35 -7.50
N VAL A 44 -5.17 -8.42 -7.95
CA VAL A 44 -3.73 -8.46 -8.20
C VAL A 44 -3.51 -8.41 -9.71
N GLU A 45 -2.58 -7.55 -10.15
CA GLU A 45 -2.24 -7.34 -11.55
C GLU A 45 -0.72 -7.45 -11.77
N GLY A 46 -0.30 -7.93 -12.94
CA GLY A 46 1.11 -8.03 -13.32
C GLY A 46 1.83 -9.29 -12.82
N ASN A 47 1.14 -10.14 -12.05
CA ASN A 47 1.66 -11.45 -11.66
C ASN A 47 1.74 -12.39 -12.88
N GLN A 48 2.84 -13.12 -13.00
CA GLN A 48 3.14 -14.01 -14.13
C GLN A 48 3.34 -15.45 -13.66
N ARG A 49 4.20 -15.65 -12.66
CA ARG A 49 4.54 -16.97 -12.11
C ARG A 49 4.00 -17.13 -10.69
N ILE A 50 3.80 -16.03 -10.00
CA ILE A 50 3.29 -16.01 -8.63
C ILE A 50 1.77 -15.91 -8.70
N GLU A 51 1.08 -16.82 -8.00
CA GLU A 51 -0.38 -16.79 -7.93
C GLU A 51 -0.87 -15.56 -7.15
N ALA A 52 -2.00 -14.99 -7.57
CA ALA A 52 -2.59 -13.82 -6.91
C ALA A 52 -2.87 -14.08 -5.41
N GLU A 53 -3.25 -15.31 -5.06
CA GLU A 53 -3.49 -15.69 -3.67
C GLU A 53 -2.22 -15.68 -2.83
N THR A 54 -1.09 -16.07 -3.41
CA THR A 54 0.23 -15.98 -2.76
C THR A 54 0.59 -14.52 -2.49
N VAL A 55 0.34 -13.61 -3.44
CA VAL A 55 0.55 -12.16 -3.22
C VAL A 55 -0.30 -11.67 -2.04
N ARG A 56 -1.59 -12.00 -2.01
CA ARG A 56 -2.50 -11.63 -0.90
C ARG A 56 -2.04 -12.20 0.44
N SER A 57 -1.47 -13.41 0.46
CA SER A 57 -0.99 -14.05 1.68
C SER A 57 0.18 -13.32 2.36
N TYR A 58 0.95 -12.54 1.61
CA TYR A 58 2.03 -11.69 2.15
C TYR A 58 1.55 -10.33 2.63
N MET A 59 0.31 -9.93 2.31
CA MET A 59 -0.24 -8.65 2.72
C MET A 59 -0.80 -8.73 4.14
N ILE A 60 -0.73 -7.61 4.85
CA ILE A 60 -1.38 -7.44 6.16
C ILE A 60 -2.86 -7.12 5.97
N PHE A 61 -3.17 -6.34 4.94
CA PHE A 61 -4.53 -5.94 4.57
C PHE A 61 -5.30 -7.10 3.92
N LYS A 62 -6.55 -7.32 4.33
CA LYS A 62 -7.41 -8.41 3.81
C LYS A 62 -8.73 -7.90 3.24
N GLN A 63 -9.34 -8.73 2.40
CA GLN A 63 -10.72 -8.48 1.95
C GLN A 63 -11.66 -8.45 3.15
N GLY A 64 -12.57 -7.48 3.19
CA GLY A 64 -13.49 -7.25 4.31
C GLY A 64 -12.93 -6.32 5.39
N ASP A 65 -11.66 -5.95 5.34
CA ASP A 65 -11.11 -4.92 6.24
C ASP A 65 -11.67 -3.54 5.90
N VAL A 66 -11.82 -2.71 6.93
CA VAL A 66 -11.96 -1.26 6.77
C VAL A 66 -10.66 -0.71 6.21
N TYR A 67 -10.76 0.19 5.22
CA TYR A 67 -9.61 0.83 4.61
C TYR A 67 -8.76 1.56 5.65
N ASP A 68 -7.45 1.33 5.60
CA ASP A 68 -6.47 1.90 6.52
C ASP A 68 -5.13 2.05 5.79
N ASP A 69 -4.69 3.29 5.61
CA ASP A 69 -3.44 3.62 4.93
C ASP A 69 -2.21 3.00 5.62
N ALA A 70 -2.23 2.84 6.95
CA ALA A 70 -1.13 2.24 7.68
C ALA A 70 -1.01 0.73 7.36
N LYS A 71 -2.13 0.03 7.23
CA LYS A 71 -2.14 -1.37 6.80
C LYS A 71 -1.72 -1.52 5.33
N VAL A 72 -2.05 -0.56 4.48
CA VAL A 72 -1.58 -0.54 3.08
C VAL A 72 -0.06 -0.39 3.04
N ASP A 73 0.52 0.57 3.77
CA ASP A 73 1.98 0.75 3.85
C ASP A 73 2.69 -0.48 4.45
N GLN A 74 2.13 -1.09 5.49
CA GLN A 74 2.67 -2.33 6.04
C GLN A 74 2.62 -3.48 5.03
N SER A 75 1.54 -3.59 4.24
CA SER A 75 1.42 -4.60 3.19
C SER A 75 2.42 -4.36 2.06
N LEU A 76 2.62 -3.10 1.67
CA LEU A 76 3.64 -2.70 0.70
C LEU A 76 5.04 -3.14 1.15
N LYS A 77 5.40 -2.81 2.40
CA LYS A 77 6.67 -3.21 3.02
C LYS A 77 6.82 -4.72 3.12
N ALA A 78 5.76 -5.44 3.50
CA ALA A 78 5.77 -6.89 3.58
C ALA A 78 6.02 -7.52 2.21
N LEU A 79 5.35 -7.04 1.16
CA LEU A 79 5.55 -7.52 -0.21
C LEU A 79 6.98 -7.28 -0.69
N PHE A 80 7.55 -6.08 -0.54
CA PHE A 80 8.95 -5.83 -0.87
C PHE A 80 9.91 -6.67 -0.02
N GLY A 81 9.61 -6.88 1.25
CA GLY A 81 10.39 -7.68 2.18
C GLY A 81 10.54 -9.15 1.77
N THR A 82 9.61 -9.68 0.96
CA THR A 82 9.74 -11.03 0.39
C THR A 82 10.91 -11.15 -0.61
N GLY A 83 11.32 -10.03 -1.22
CA GLY A 83 12.27 -10.01 -2.33
C GLY A 83 11.74 -10.63 -3.64
N LEU A 84 10.46 -11.01 -3.71
CA LEU A 84 9.85 -11.59 -4.90
C LEU A 84 9.52 -10.54 -5.97
N PHE A 85 9.32 -9.29 -5.57
CA PHE A 85 8.83 -8.23 -6.44
C PHE A 85 9.88 -7.12 -6.61
N ALA A 86 10.09 -6.72 -7.85
CA ALA A 86 10.93 -5.58 -8.24
C ALA A 86 10.19 -4.27 -7.99
N ASP A 87 8.87 -4.28 -8.16
CA ASP A 87 8.00 -3.13 -7.93
C ASP A 87 6.63 -3.57 -7.42
N VAL A 88 6.03 -2.74 -6.57
CA VAL A 88 4.72 -2.96 -5.96
C VAL A 88 4.02 -1.61 -5.84
N THR A 89 2.83 -1.50 -6.42
CA THR A 89 1.95 -0.34 -6.26
C THR A 89 0.60 -0.81 -5.76
N ILE A 90 0.12 -0.20 -4.67
CA ILE A 90 -1.21 -0.47 -4.12
C ILE A 90 -2.03 0.81 -4.26
N ARG A 91 -3.19 0.72 -4.91
CA ARG A 91 -4.09 1.86 -5.15
C ARG A 91 -5.55 1.47 -4.90
N ARG A 92 -6.34 2.40 -4.37
CA ARG A 92 -7.77 2.21 -4.12
C ARG A 92 -8.60 2.64 -5.32
N GLU A 93 -9.53 1.79 -5.74
CA GLU A 93 -10.57 2.10 -6.73
C GLU A 93 -11.95 1.83 -6.13
N GLY A 94 -12.59 2.87 -5.59
CA GLY A 94 -13.86 2.74 -4.86
C GLY A 94 -13.69 1.86 -3.61
N ASN A 95 -14.35 0.71 -3.60
CA ASN A 95 -14.24 -0.28 -2.51
C ASN A 95 -13.28 -1.44 -2.85
N ARG A 96 -12.47 -1.33 -3.91
CA ARG A 96 -11.48 -2.35 -4.29
C ARG A 96 -10.06 -1.82 -4.08
N LEU A 97 -9.15 -2.73 -3.74
CA LEU A 97 -7.71 -2.46 -3.82
C LEU A 97 -7.13 -3.13 -5.06
N ILE A 98 -6.39 -2.37 -5.85
CA ILE A 98 -5.61 -2.87 -6.97
C ILE A 98 -4.15 -2.94 -6.52
N VAL A 99 -3.58 -4.12 -6.60
CA VAL A 99 -2.19 -4.43 -6.24
C VAL A 99 -1.47 -4.77 -7.54
N ALA A 100 -0.82 -3.78 -8.14
CA ALA A 100 -0.02 -3.96 -9.33
C ALA A 100 1.42 -4.32 -8.93
N ILE A 101 1.96 -5.39 -9.50
CA ILE A 101 3.31 -5.88 -9.19
C ILE A 101 4.15 -6.08 -10.45
N ALA A 102 5.46 -5.97 -10.28
CA ALA A 102 6.45 -6.52 -11.20
C ALA A 102 7.31 -7.54 -10.46
N GLU A 103 7.36 -8.78 -10.96
CA GLU A 103 8.16 -9.85 -10.35
C GLU A 103 9.67 -9.62 -10.57
N ASN A 104 10.50 -9.91 -9.57
CA ASN A 104 11.94 -9.98 -9.75
C ASN A 104 12.31 -11.16 -10.66
N PRO A 105 13.31 -11.01 -11.55
CA PRO A 105 13.70 -12.08 -12.46
C PRO A 105 14.36 -13.24 -11.73
N VAL A 106 14.28 -14.43 -12.36
CA VAL A 106 15.00 -15.62 -11.91
C VAL A 106 16.34 -15.71 -12.62
N ILE A 107 17.40 -15.94 -11.86
CA ILE A 107 18.75 -16.07 -12.39
C ILE A 107 18.87 -17.40 -13.16
N ASN A 108 19.18 -17.33 -14.44
CA ASN A 108 19.57 -18.44 -15.28
C ASN A 108 21.03 -18.82 -15.03
N ARG A 109 21.92 -17.83 -15.06
CA ARG A 109 23.37 -18.05 -14.96
C ARG A 109 24.06 -16.85 -14.32
N VAL A 110 25.09 -17.13 -13.53
CA VAL A 110 26.09 -16.14 -13.12
C VAL A 110 27.39 -16.49 -13.85
N ALA A 111 28.09 -15.49 -14.37
CA ALA A 111 29.36 -15.64 -15.05
C ALA A 111 30.34 -14.57 -14.54
N PHE A 112 31.60 -14.95 -14.43
CA PHE A 112 32.69 -14.07 -14.06
C PHE A 112 33.60 -13.91 -15.28
N GLU A 113 34.00 -12.67 -15.56
CA GLU A 113 34.83 -12.34 -16.70
C GLU A 113 35.96 -11.41 -16.24
N GLY A 114 37.16 -11.60 -16.78
CA GLY A 114 38.33 -10.76 -16.47
C GLY A 114 39.02 -11.06 -15.13
N ASN A 115 38.61 -12.09 -14.39
CA ASN A 115 39.15 -12.47 -13.08
C ASN A 115 40.40 -13.38 -13.15
N SER A 116 41.44 -12.99 -13.89
CA SER A 116 42.60 -13.86 -14.20
C SER A 116 43.48 -14.38 -13.02
N ALA A 117 43.33 -13.91 -11.78
CA ALA A 117 44.08 -14.42 -10.63
C ALA A 117 43.22 -14.93 -9.48
N VAL A 118 41.90 -14.97 -9.67
CA VAL A 118 40.98 -15.68 -8.77
C VAL A 118 40.05 -16.46 -9.66
N ASN A 119 40.09 -17.78 -9.58
CA ASN A 119 39.26 -18.64 -10.40
C ASN A 119 37.76 -18.49 -10.07
N ASP A 120 36.92 -18.81 -11.05
CA ASP A 120 35.47 -18.68 -10.97
C ASP A 120 34.89 -19.45 -9.80
N GLU A 121 35.40 -20.65 -9.50
CA GLU A 121 34.88 -21.49 -8.42
C GLU A 121 35.05 -20.81 -7.06
N ALA A 122 36.16 -20.10 -6.84
CA ALA A 122 36.38 -19.36 -5.61
C ALA A 122 35.38 -18.18 -5.49
N LEU A 123 35.14 -17.45 -6.57
CA LEU A 123 34.15 -16.37 -6.57
C LEU A 123 32.73 -16.88 -6.38
N GLU A 124 32.37 -18.01 -7.01
CA GLU A 124 31.06 -18.64 -6.88
C GLU A 124 30.74 -19.06 -5.44
N THR A 125 31.75 -19.48 -4.66
CA THR A 125 31.56 -19.82 -3.25
C THR A 125 31.29 -18.61 -2.36
N GLU A 126 31.75 -17.43 -2.74
CA GLU A 126 31.63 -16.21 -1.95
C GLU A 126 30.31 -15.47 -2.23
N VAL A 127 29.81 -15.52 -3.47
CA VAL A 127 28.59 -14.79 -3.87
C VAL A 127 27.28 -15.47 -3.43
N GLN A 128 26.24 -14.65 -3.29
CA GLN A 128 24.87 -15.07 -2.97
C GLN A 128 24.04 -15.36 -4.22
N LEU A 129 24.27 -14.63 -5.32
CA LEU A 129 23.57 -14.84 -6.58
C LEU A 129 24.00 -16.19 -7.17
N LYS A 130 23.01 -17.05 -7.42
CA LYS A 130 23.21 -18.39 -7.97
C LYS A 130 22.11 -18.74 -8.98
N PRO A 131 22.36 -19.66 -9.91
CA PRO A 131 21.31 -20.17 -10.79
C PRO A 131 20.07 -20.63 -10.01
N ARG A 132 18.89 -20.32 -10.56
CA ARG A 132 17.55 -20.61 -10.02
C ARG A 132 17.17 -19.82 -8.77
N THR A 133 17.97 -18.83 -8.36
CA THR A 133 17.59 -17.92 -7.28
C THR A 133 17.00 -16.62 -7.83
N ILE A 134 16.31 -15.87 -6.97
CA ILE A 134 15.70 -14.59 -7.34
C ILE A 134 16.77 -13.50 -7.35
N TYR A 135 16.84 -12.79 -8.47
CA TYR A 135 17.66 -11.60 -8.64
C TYR A 135 17.10 -10.44 -7.82
N THR A 136 17.96 -9.72 -7.11
CA THR A 136 17.63 -8.39 -6.61
C THR A 136 18.84 -7.48 -6.78
N ARG A 137 18.60 -6.18 -7.01
CA ARG A 137 19.70 -5.20 -7.10
C ARG A 137 20.54 -5.19 -5.82
N ALA A 138 19.92 -5.37 -4.66
CA ALA A 138 20.62 -5.44 -3.38
C ALA A 138 21.61 -6.61 -3.31
N LYS A 139 21.22 -7.80 -3.78
CA LYS A 139 22.12 -8.97 -3.85
C LYS A 139 23.30 -8.72 -4.78
N VAL A 140 23.07 -8.11 -5.95
CA VAL A 140 24.16 -7.71 -6.87
C VAL A 140 25.16 -6.80 -6.20
N GLN A 141 24.70 -5.74 -5.53
CA GLN A 141 25.61 -4.81 -4.85
C GLN A 141 26.40 -5.50 -3.72
N GLY A 142 25.73 -6.39 -2.96
CA GLY A 142 26.40 -7.21 -1.95
C GLY A 142 27.47 -8.14 -2.55
N ASP A 143 27.18 -8.78 -3.68
CA ASP A 143 28.13 -9.66 -4.38
C ASP A 143 29.30 -8.91 -4.99
N VAL A 144 29.05 -7.74 -5.59
CA VAL A 144 30.11 -6.84 -6.07
C VAL A 144 31.08 -6.53 -4.93
N GLN A 145 30.58 -6.17 -3.75
CA GLN A 145 31.42 -5.87 -2.59
C GLN A 145 32.22 -7.10 -2.13
N ARG A 146 31.58 -8.27 -2.06
CA ARG A 146 32.27 -9.53 -1.71
C ARG A 146 33.41 -9.86 -2.68
N ILE A 147 33.18 -9.71 -3.99
CA ILE A 147 34.21 -9.95 -5.01
C ILE A 147 35.35 -8.94 -4.87
N VAL A 148 35.05 -7.66 -4.64
CA VAL A 148 36.08 -6.63 -4.38
C VAL A 148 36.94 -7.02 -3.18
N ASP A 149 36.34 -7.53 -2.11
CA ASP A 149 37.07 -7.94 -0.92
C ASP A 149 37.95 -9.19 -1.17
N VAL A 150 37.46 -10.17 -1.94
CA VAL A 150 38.26 -11.31 -2.40
C VAL A 150 39.48 -10.83 -3.22
N MET A 151 39.28 -9.88 -4.13
CA MET A 151 40.36 -9.31 -4.95
C MET A 151 41.39 -8.58 -4.07
N ARG A 152 40.96 -7.83 -3.06
CA ARG A 152 41.88 -7.19 -2.11
C ARG A 152 42.70 -8.19 -1.31
N ARG A 153 42.07 -9.27 -0.81
CA ARG A 153 42.76 -10.34 -0.07
C ARG A 153 43.83 -11.05 -0.92
N SER A 154 43.63 -11.11 -2.24
CA SER A 154 44.64 -11.63 -3.19
C SER A 154 45.68 -10.59 -3.65
N GLY A 155 45.69 -9.39 -3.05
CA GLY A 155 46.67 -8.33 -3.35
C GLY A 155 46.26 -7.37 -4.47
N ARG A 156 45.05 -7.49 -5.02
CA ARG A 156 44.54 -6.68 -6.13
C ARG A 156 43.69 -5.51 -5.65
N PHE A 157 44.32 -4.53 -5.03
CA PHE A 157 43.62 -3.38 -4.42
C PHE A 157 42.96 -2.44 -5.43
N SER A 158 43.49 -2.35 -6.65
CA SER A 158 42.96 -1.51 -7.73
C SER A 158 41.92 -2.22 -8.62
N ALA A 159 41.50 -3.44 -8.25
CA ALA A 159 40.47 -4.15 -9.01
C ALA A 159 39.14 -3.40 -8.97
N THR A 160 38.47 -3.32 -10.12
CA THR A 160 37.11 -2.77 -10.25
C THR A 160 36.19 -3.89 -10.70
N VAL A 161 35.01 -3.98 -10.10
CA VAL A 161 33.99 -4.99 -10.42
C VAL A 161 32.77 -4.27 -10.95
N GLU A 162 32.41 -4.55 -12.20
CA GLU A 162 31.25 -3.95 -12.88
C GLU A 162 30.17 -5.03 -13.10
N PRO A 163 28.99 -4.92 -12.49
CA PRO A 163 27.91 -5.87 -12.72
C PRO A 163 27.25 -5.60 -14.08
N LYS A 164 27.09 -6.65 -14.90
CA LYS A 164 26.33 -6.61 -16.15
C LYS A 164 25.15 -7.57 -16.07
N VAL A 165 23.96 -7.08 -16.42
CA VAL A 165 22.72 -7.86 -16.38
C VAL A 165 22.19 -8.01 -17.80
N ILE A 166 22.03 -9.25 -18.25
CA ILE A 166 21.49 -9.57 -19.57
C ILE A 166 20.08 -10.12 -19.37
N GLN A 167 19.09 -9.41 -19.89
CA GLN A 167 17.70 -9.89 -19.80
C GLN A 167 17.45 -11.03 -20.78
N LEU A 168 16.77 -12.05 -20.30
CA LEU A 168 16.35 -13.21 -21.06
C LEU A 168 14.81 -13.30 -21.07
N PRO A 169 14.21 -14.00 -22.05
CA PRO A 169 12.78 -14.25 -22.06
C PRO A 169 12.27 -14.90 -20.77
N GLN A 170 10.97 -14.73 -20.49
CA GLN A 170 10.27 -15.29 -19.33
C GLN A 170 10.76 -14.73 -17.97
N ASN A 171 11.14 -13.44 -17.95
CA ASN A 171 11.61 -12.72 -16.77
C ASN A 171 12.82 -13.40 -16.11
N ARG A 172 13.87 -13.61 -16.89
CA ARG A 172 15.11 -14.28 -16.46
C ARG A 172 16.32 -13.39 -16.73
N VAL A 173 17.40 -13.62 -15.99
CA VAL A 173 18.69 -12.92 -16.14
C VAL A 173 19.89 -13.85 -16.04
#